data_AF-A0AAD6SA25-F1
#
_entry.id   AF-A0AAD6SA25-F1
#
_cell.length_a   1.000
_cell.length_b   1.000
_cell.length_c   1.000
_cell.angle_alpha   90.00
_cell.angle_beta   90.00
_cell.angle_gamma   90.00
#
_symmetry.space_group_name_H-M   'P 1'
#
loop_
_entity.id
_entity.type
_entity.pdbx_description
1 polymer ?
#
loop_
_entity_poly.entity_id
_entity_poly.type
_entity_poly.pdbx_seq_one_letter_code
_entity_poly.pdbx_strand_id
1 'polypeptide(L)' 'IHFVRQSVHNMPHLSPETIHVGPPGLHAQWTIECTIGNLGQEIKSHSQPYANLSERGL' A
#
# COMPACT_ATOMS: atom_id res chain seq x y z
N ILE A 1 -20.05 -2.38 -0.48
CA ILE A 1 -18.66 -2.81 -0.76
C ILE A 1 -18.69 -3.65 -2.02
N HIS A 2 -18.04 -3.21 -3.09
CA HIS A 2 -17.94 -4.01 -4.31
C HIS A 2 -16.81 -5.03 -4.14
N PHE A 3 -17.10 -6.32 -4.31
CA PHE A 3 -16.10 -7.39 -4.32
C PHE A 3 -15.41 -7.44 -5.68
N VAL A 4 -14.59 -6.43 -5.97
CA VAL A 4 -13.75 -6.36 -7.16
C VAL A 4 -12.32 -6.03 -6.72
N ARG A 5 -11.33 -6.26 -7.61
CA ARG A 5 -9.94 -5.86 -7.37
C ARG A 5 -9.90 -4.42 -6.88
N GLN A 6 -9.15 -4.16 -5.81
CA GLN A 6 -9.03 -2.84 -5.20
C GLN A 6 -8.67 -1.75 -6.22
N SER A 7 -7.77 -2.05 -7.17
CA SER A 7 -7.41 -1.09 -8.22
C SER A 7 -8.59 -0.65 -9.10
N VAL A 8 -9.58 -1.51 -9.31
CA VAL A 8 -10.77 -1.22 -10.12
C VAL A 8 -11.82 -0.51 -9.26
N HIS A 9 -11.98 -0.94 -8.01
CA HIS A 9 -12.87 -0.28 -7.06
C HIS A 9 -12.46 1.17 -6.79
N ASN A 10 -11.16 1.47 -6.77
CA ASN A 10 -10.67 2.79 -6.39
C ASN A 10 -10.86 3.84 -7.51
N MET A 11 -10.85 3.43 -8.78
CA MET A 11 -10.90 4.35 -9.94
C MET A 11 -12.07 5.36 -9.91
N PRO A 12 -13.32 4.98 -9.60
CA PRO A 12 -14.44 5.93 -9.48
C PRO A 12 -14.31 6.90 -8.31
N HIS A 13 -13.59 6.52 -7.25
CA HIS A 13 -13.40 7.33 -6.04
C HIS A 13 -12.22 8.30 -6.16
N LEU A 14 -11.24 7.97 -7.00
CA LEU A 14 -10.00 8.73 -7.21
C LEU A 14 -10.21 10.05 -7.98
N SER A 15 -11.16 10.09 -8.91
CA SER A 15 -11.43 11.30 -9.72
C SER A 15 -11.86 12.51 -8.89
N PRO A 16 -12.84 12.40 -7.96
CA PRO A 16 -13.20 13.51 -7.08
C PRO A 16 -12.09 13.94 -6.12
N GLU A 17 -11.26 12.99 -5.67
CA GLU A 17 -10.13 13.26 -4.78
C GLU A 17 -9.05 14.11 -5.46
N THR A 18 -8.90 13.98 -6.78
CA THR A 18 -7.87 14.69 -7.54
C THR A 18 -7.96 16.21 -7.38
N ILE A 19 -9.17 16.74 -7.18
CA ILE A 19 -9.42 18.17 -6.97
C ILE A 19 -8.95 18.63 -5.58
N HIS A 20 -9.01 17.75 -4.59
CA HIS A 20 -8.69 18.07 -3.18
C HIS A 20 -7.23 17.85 -2.83
N VAL A 21 -6.63 16.76 -3.33
CA VAL A 21 -5.29 16.30 -2.93
C VAL A 21 -4.31 16.16 -4.10
N GLY A 22 -4.72 16.53 -5.30
CA GLY A 22 -3.92 16.37 -6.52
C GLY A 22 -3.95 14.93 -7.06
N PRO A 23 -3.16 14.65 -8.12
CA PRO A 23 -3.19 13.35 -8.77
C PRO A 23 -2.94 12.20 -7.78
N PRO A 24 -3.84 11.21 -7.69
CA PRO A 24 -3.72 10.15 -6.69
C PRO A 24 -2.49 9.26 -6.86
N GLY A 25 -1.98 9.16 -8.09
CA GLY A 25 -0.71 8.50 -8.38
C GLY A 25 0.52 9.24 -7.84
N LEU A 26 0.39 10.47 -7.36
CA LEU A 26 1.45 11.19 -6.65
C LEU A 26 1.27 11.07 -5.13
N HIS A 27 0.04 11.12 -4.65
CA HIS A 27 -0.26 11.07 -3.20
C HIS A 27 -0.25 9.64 -2.64
N ALA A 28 -1.05 8.73 -3.21
CA ALA A 28 -1.18 7.36 -2.71
C ALA A 28 0.01 6.47 -3.09
N GLN A 29 0.63 6.73 -4.24
CA GLN A 29 1.77 5.94 -4.71
C GLN A 29 2.97 6.08 -3.79
N TRP A 30 3.32 7.31 -3.38
CA TRP A 30 4.45 7.55 -2.48
C TRP A 30 4.30 6.79 -1.16
N THR A 31 3.11 6.85 -0.55
CA THR A 31 2.83 6.11 0.69
C THR A 31 2.98 4.60 0.50
N ILE A 32 2.43 4.04 -0.59
CA ILE A 32 2.52 2.60 -0.88
C ILE A 32 3.97 2.17 -1.13
N GLU A 33 4.74 2.94 -1.90
CA GLU A 33 6.15 2.67 -2.17
C GLU A 33 6.98 2.71 -0.88
N CYS A 34 6.76 3.72 -0.02
CA CYS A 34 7.38 3.77 1.29
C CYS A 34 6.99 2.57 2.17
N THR A 35 5.72 2.16 2.19
CA THR A 35 5.27 0.98 2.93
C THR A 35 5.93 -0.29 2.41
N ILE A 36 6.03 -0.49 1.09
CA ILE A 36 6.73 -1.63 0.50
C ILE A 36 8.20 -1.63 0.90
N GLY A 37 8.87 -0.47 0.83
CA GLY A 37 10.25 -0.32 1.27
C GLY A 37 10.44 -0.69 2.74
N ASN A 38 9.59 -0.15 3.62
CA ASN A 38 9.61 -0.46 5.06
C ASN A 38 9.39 -1.95 5.31
N LEU A 39 8.35 -2.55 4.73
CA LEU A 39 8.09 -3.99 4.89
C LEU A 39 9.24 -4.84 4.35
N GLY A 40 9.86 -4.46 3.23
CA GLY A 40 11.06 -5.12 2.74
C GLY A 40 12.22 -5.08 3.75
N GLN A 41 12.40 -3.94 4.42
CA GLN A 41 13.36 -3.79 5.51
C GLN A 41 12.98 -4.55 6.78
N GLU A 42 11.71 -4.81 7.04
CA GLU A 42 11.29 -5.60 8.20
C GLU A 42 11.42 -7.11 7.93
N ILE A 43 11.03 -7.54 6.74
CA ILE A 43 11.02 -8.94 6.32
C ILE A 43 12.45 -9.52 6.27
N LYS A 44 13.39 -8.86 5.56
CA LYS A 44 14.82 -9.24 5.39
C LYS A 44 15.14 -10.70 5.01
N SER A 45 14.14 -11.56 4.80
CA SER A 45 14.30 -13.00 4.56
C SER A 45 13.35 -13.45 3.46
N HIS A 46 13.91 -14.03 2.39
CA HIS A 46 13.12 -14.57 1.29
C HIS A 46 12.51 -15.94 1.61
N SER A 47 13.03 -16.65 2.63
CA SER A 47 12.61 -18.01 2.99
C SER A 47 11.69 -18.04 4.22
N GLN A 48 11.81 -17.05 5.10
CA GLN A 48 11.00 -16.93 6.33
C GLN A 48 10.49 -15.49 6.48
N PRO A 49 9.57 -15.05 5.61
CA PRO A 49 9.25 -13.63 5.49
C PRO A 49 8.60 -13.02 6.73
N TYR A 50 7.98 -13.84 7.58
CA TYR A 50 7.25 -13.38 8.76
C TYR A 50 8.01 -13.52 10.07
N ALA A 51 9.21 -14.10 10.08
CA ALA A 51 9.93 -14.39 11.34
C ALA A 51 10.20 -13.12 12.15
N ASN A 52 10.80 -12.11 11.52
CA ASN A 52 11.11 -10.82 12.16
C ASN A 52 9.85 -10.02 12.53
N LEU A 53 8.80 -10.12 11.71
CA LEU A 53 7.51 -9.46 11.97
C LEU A 53 6.85 -10.05 13.21
N SER A 54 6.86 -11.39 13.30
CA SER A 54 6.29 -12.15 14.42
C SER A 54 7.03 -11.87 15.73
N GLU A 55 8.35 -11.75 15.71
CA GLU A 55 9.15 -11.36 16.89
C GLU A 55 8.78 -9.96 17.42
N ARG A 56 8.32 -9.07 16.54
CA ARG A 56 7.91 -7.70 16.89
C ARG A 56 6.41 -7.57 17.20
N GLY A 57 5.62 -8.63 17.01
CA GLY A 57 4.18 -8.65 17.23
C GLY A 57 3.37 -7.83 16.20
N LEU A 58 3.87 -7.73 14.96
CA LEU A 58 3.21 -7.06 13.83
C LEU A 58 2.42 -8.03 12.95
#